data_AF-A0A8T2JF23-F1
#
_entry.id   AF-A0A8T2JF23-F1
#
_cell.length_a   1.000
_cell.length_b   1.000
_cell.length_c   1.000
_cell.angle_alpha   90.00
_cell.angle_beta   90.00
_cell.angle_gamma   90.00
#
_symmetry.space_group_name_H-M   'P 1'
#
loop_
_entity.id
_entity.type
_entity.pdbx_description
1 polymer ?
#
loop_
_entity_poly.entity_id
_entity_poly.type
_entity_poly.pdbx_seq_one_letter_code
_entity_poly.pdbx_strand_id
1 'polypeptide(L)'
;MAELDIGQHCSAEHCGQLDFLPFQCDACSQVFCLEHRSKESHSCSQVASSASGRKSEESTIYLCMYEGCSEKELVPVLCPYCEKHFCLGHRHQSDHECDKLQVPKPRMVATQQLVKDIVDSKKSTSNCKVRKGAKNAETAAKVALMKLKLHAAGDKSLPQTERVYFQVFLPKGMKEKSKPMFFCKKWSIGKVVDYAASLANLTNNNNKAAAKCMVLWYNLT
;
A
#
# COMPACT_ATOMS: atom_id res chain seq x y z
N MET A 1 -30.78 6.63 -5.35
CA MET A 1 -29.89 5.68 -6.04
C MET A 1 -29.23 6.48 -7.14
N ALA A 2 -27.92 6.71 -7.08
CA ALA A 2 -27.23 7.44 -8.13
C ALA A 2 -26.94 6.44 -9.25
N GLU A 3 -27.68 6.54 -10.36
CA GLU A 3 -27.29 5.87 -11.60
C GLU A 3 -26.01 6.56 -12.08
N LEU A 4 -24.89 5.84 -12.02
CA LEU A 4 -23.64 6.28 -12.63
C LEU A 4 -23.75 5.90 -14.10
N ASP A 5 -23.89 6.91 -14.96
CA ASP A 5 -23.89 6.73 -16.41
C ASP A 5 -22.44 6.57 -16.87
N ILE A 6 -21.93 5.32 -16.87
CA ILE A 6 -20.52 5.01 -17.10
C ILE A 6 -20.34 4.60 -18.56
N GLY A 7 -19.85 5.53 -19.38
CA GLY A 7 -19.49 5.29 -20.78
C GLY A 7 -20.31 6.11 -21.78
N GLN A 8 -19.95 6.00 -23.05
CA GLN A 8 -20.68 6.63 -24.16
C GLN A 8 -20.91 5.59 -25.26
N HIS A 9 -22.07 5.66 -25.91
CA HIS A 9 -22.37 4.82 -27.06
C HIS A 9 -21.62 5.31 -28.31
N CYS A 10 -21.19 4.37 -29.13
CA CYS A 10 -20.64 4.65 -30.45
C CYS A 10 -21.73 5.23 -31.38
N SER A 11 -21.48 6.42 -31.94
CA SER A 11 -22.36 7.11 -32.91
C SER A 11 -22.40 6.45 -34.30
N ALA A 12 -21.72 5.32 -34.53
CA ALA A 12 -21.80 4.59 -35.79
C ALA A 12 -23.13 3.84 -35.90
N GLU A 13 -23.83 4.02 -37.02
CA GLU A 13 -25.21 3.53 -37.28
C GLU A 13 -25.42 2.03 -36.98
N HIS A 14 -24.37 1.21 -37.07
CA HIS A 14 -24.45 -0.25 -36.91
C HIS A 14 -23.72 -0.80 -35.67
N CYS A 15 -23.09 0.05 -34.86
CA CYS A 15 -22.28 -0.41 -33.73
C CYS A 15 -23.05 -0.34 -32.40
N GLY A 16 -23.52 0.85 -32.01
CA GLY A 16 -24.24 1.07 -30.75
C GLY A 16 -23.50 0.65 -29.47
N GLN A 17 -22.22 0.25 -29.57
CA GLN A 17 -21.45 -0.30 -28.46
C GLN A 17 -21.18 0.77 -27.40
N LEU A 18 -21.38 0.43 -26.12
CA LEU A 18 -20.95 1.22 -24.98
C LEU A 18 -19.44 1.05 -24.78
N ASP A 19 -18.70 2.13 -24.95
CA ASP A 19 -17.28 2.19 -24.63
C ASP A 19 -17.04 3.12 -23.42
N PHE A 20 -16.14 2.71 -22.55
CA PHE A 20 -15.77 3.48 -21.36
C PHE A 20 -14.76 4.57 -21.70
N LEU A 21 -14.07 4.45 -22.85
CA LEU A 21 -13.17 5.45 -23.39
C LEU A 21 -13.82 6.11 -24.62
N PRO A 22 -14.40 7.31 -24.49
CA PRO A 22 -15.00 7.99 -25.63
C PRO A 22 -13.92 8.48 -26.60
N PHE A 23 -13.89 7.95 -27.83
CA PHE A 23 -13.02 8.46 -28.89
C PHE A 23 -13.77 9.48 -29.73
N GLN A 24 -13.45 10.77 -29.56
CA GLN A 24 -14.04 11.84 -30.35
C GLN A 24 -13.31 12.00 -31.69
N CYS A 25 -14.04 11.99 -32.80
CA CYS A 25 -13.44 12.24 -34.12
C CYS A 25 -13.15 13.73 -34.33
N ASP A 26 -11.92 14.07 -34.73
CA ASP A 26 -11.52 15.47 -34.99
C ASP A 26 -12.30 16.16 -36.13
N ALA A 27 -12.96 15.39 -36.99
CA ALA A 27 -13.60 15.92 -38.19
C ALA A 27 -15.11 16.10 -38.02
N CYS A 28 -15.82 15.10 -37.46
CA CYS A 28 -17.27 15.16 -37.24
C CYS A 28 -17.67 15.38 -35.77
N SER A 29 -16.71 15.41 -34.84
CA SER A 29 -16.89 15.60 -33.39
C SER A 29 -17.79 14.57 -32.70
N GLN A 30 -18.15 13.48 -33.39
CA GLN A 30 -18.93 12.36 -32.86
C GLN A 30 -18.05 11.40 -32.06
N VAL A 31 -18.67 10.69 -31.10
CA VAL A 31 -17.99 9.74 -30.22
C VAL A 31 -18.11 8.34 -30.78
N PHE A 32 -17.00 7.61 -30.83
CA PHE A 32 -16.92 6.26 -31.37
C PHE A 32 -16.19 5.33 -30.39
N CYS A 33 -16.38 4.02 -30.55
CA CYS A 33 -15.62 3.00 -29.83
C CYS A 33 -14.24 2.78 -30.48
N LEU A 34 -13.40 1.93 -29.86
CA LEU A 34 -12.06 1.58 -30.37
C LEU A 34 -12.03 1.18 -31.85
N GLU A 35 -13.03 0.42 -32.31
CA GLU A 35 -13.12 -0.08 -33.70
C GLU A 35 -13.52 1.00 -34.70
N HIS A 36 -14.30 1.99 -34.25
CA HIS A 36 -14.87 3.05 -35.11
C HIS A 36 -14.14 4.41 -34.98
N ARG A 37 -12.99 4.43 -34.28
CA ARG A 37 -12.22 5.66 -34.02
C ARG A 37 -11.59 6.30 -35.26
N SER A 38 -11.33 5.53 -36.31
CA SER A 38 -10.67 6.02 -37.53
C SER A 38 -11.68 6.62 -38.50
N LYS A 39 -11.26 7.59 -39.32
CA LYS A 39 -12.15 8.25 -40.28
C LYS A 39 -12.72 7.29 -41.32
N GLU A 40 -11.96 6.24 -41.66
CA GLU A 40 -12.41 5.19 -42.58
C GLU A 40 -13.43 4.25 -41.92
N SER A 41 -13.23 3.91 -40.64
CA SER A 41 -14.05 2.93 -39.92
C SER A 41 -15.50 3.37 -39.71
N HIS A 42 -15.78 4.67 -39.56
CA HIS A 42 -17.14 5.19 -39.39
C HIS A 42 -17.67 5.96 -40.61
N SER A 43 -17.02 5.85 -41.78
CA SER A 43 -17.38 6.60 -42.99
C SER A 43 -17.59 8.10 -42.72
N CYS A 44 -16.56 8.75 -42.17
CA CYS A 44 -16.64 10.14 -41.72
C CYS A 44 -17.19 11.08 -42.80
N SER A 45 -18.19 11.91 -42.48
CA SER A 45 -18.79 12.85 -43.44
C SER A 45 -17.85 13.99 -43.85
N GLN A 46 -16.79 14.26 -43.07
CA GLN A 46 -15.86 15.36 -43.25
C GLN A 46 -14.47 14.87 -43.67
N VAL A 47 -14.40 14.07 -44.75
CA VAL A 47 -13.14 13.53 -45.30
C VAL A 47 -12.25 14.60 -45.95
N ALA A 48 -12.82 15.74 -46.31
CA ALA A 48 -12.13 16.78 -47.06
C ALA A 48 -11.83 17.98 -46.18
N SER A 49 -10.76 17.92 -45.38
CA SER A 49 -9.83 19.04 -45.18
C SER A 49 -8.78 18.70 -44.13
N SER A 50 -7.56 19.13 -44.42
CA SER A 50 -6.37 19.11 -43.56
C SER A 50 -5.63 17.78 -43.50
N ALA A 51 -4.96 17.46 -44.60
CA ALA A 51 -3.60 16.93 -44.54
C ALA A 51 -2.69 17.97 -43.88
N SER A 52 -2.85 18.19 -42.57
CA SER A 52 -1.84 18.86 -41.77
C SER A 52 -0.83 17.78 -41.43
N GLY A 53 0.25 17.75 -42.21
CA GLY A 53 1.43 16.99 -41.85
C GLY A 53 1.78 17.35 -40.42
N ARG A 54 1.63 16.37 -39.51
CA ARG A 54 2.20 16.48 -38.18
C ARG A 54 3.65 16.85 -38.40
N LYS A 55 4.05 18.07 -38.02
CA LYS A 55 5.46 18.35 -37.76
C LYS A 55 5.86 17.21 -36.84
N SER A 56 6.72 16.33 -37.32
CA SER A 56 7.39 15.37 -36.45
C SER A 56 8.00 16.24 -35.36
N GLU A 57 7.43 16.19 -34.15
CA GLU A 57 8.14 16.60 -32.96
C GLU A 57 9.42 15.80 -33.03
N GLU A 58 10.49 16.49 -33.39
CA GLU A 58 11.81 15.92 -33.53
C GLU A 58 12.10 15.25 -32.20
N SER A 59 12.04 13.92 -32.20
CA SER A 59 12.14 13.12 -30.99
C SER A 59 13.52 13.38 -30.44
N THR A 60 13.62 14.36 -29.54
CA THR A 60 14.88 14.81 -28.99
C THR A 60 15.30 13.67 -28.08
N ILE A 61 16.30 12.91 -28.51
CA ILE A 61 16.79 11.76 -27.77
C ILE A 61 17.75 12.30 -26.70
N TYR A 62 17.43 12.04 -25.43
CA TYR A 62 18.25 12.41 -24.28
C TYR A 62 19.14 11.24 -23.88
N LEU A 63 20.46 11.45 -23.90
CA LEU A 63 21.43 10.42 -23.50
C LEU A 63 21.67 10.43 -22.00
N CYS A 64 21.93 9.26 -21.43
CA CYS A 64 22.37 9.13 -20.06
C CYS A 64 23.83 9.61 -19.90
N MET A 65 24.07 10.47 -18.91
CA MET A 65 25.38 11.04 -18.61
C MET A 65 26.13 10.26 -17.51
N TYR A 66 25.73 9.03 -17.23
CA TYR A 66 26.41 8.16 -16.25
C TYR A 66 27.52 7.34 -16.91
N GLU A 67 28.68 7.26 -16.25
CA GLU A 67 29.85 6.52 -16.73
C GLU A 67 29.52 5.02 -16.91
N GLY A 68 29.54 4.55 -18.16
CA GLY A 68 29.21 3.15 -18.50
C GLY A 68 27.75 2.90 -18.88
N CYS A 69 26.90 3.93 -18.99
CA CYS A 69 25.54 3.79 -19.51
C CYS A 69 25.40 4.36 -20.92
N SER A 70 24.87 3.57 -21.85
CA SER A 70 24.59 3.98 -23.24
C SER A 70 23.10 4.11 -23.54
N GLU A 71 22.26 4.09 -22.51
CA GLU A 71 20.81 4.18 -22.64
C GLU A 71 20.34 5.59 -23.02
N LYS A 72 19.24 5.63 -23.77
CA LYS A 72 18.70 6.85 -24.37
C LYS A 72 17.19 6.92 -24.16
N GLU A 73 16.71 8.09 -23.80
CA GLU A 73 15.30 8.31 -23.46
C GLU A 73 14.68 9.34 -24.40
N LEU A 74 13.41 9.12 -24.72
CA LEU A 74 12.60 10.07 -25.52
C LEU A 74 12.06 11.22 -24.67
N VAL A 75 12.19 11.12 -23.34
CA VAL A 75 11.70 12.08 -22.36
C VAL A 75 12.89 12.62 -21.56
N PRO A 76 12.94 13.94 -21.29
CA PRO A 76 14.01 14.51 -20.47
C PRO A 76 13.90 14.03 -19.02
N VAL A 77 14.89 13.28 -18.55
CA VAL A 77 15.02 12.87 -17.14
C VAL A 77 16.22 13.61 -16.53
N LEU A 78 15.92 14.73 -15.86
CA LEU A 78 16.91 15.57 -15.21
C LEU A 78 16.98 15.25 -13.70
N CYS A 79 18.20 15.14 -13.18
CA CYS A 79 18.41 15.09 -11.74
C CYS A 79 18.28 16.51 -11.16
N PRO A 80 17.42 16.75 -10.15
CA PRO A 80 17.22 18.09 -9.57
C PRO A 80 18.42 18.61 -8.77
N TYR A 81 19.49 17.81 -8.64
CA TYR A 81 20.68 18.16 -7.86
C TYR A 81 21.90 18.43 -8.74
N CYS A 82 22.18 17.58 -9.71
CA CYS A 82 23.32 17.77 -10.62
C CYS A 82 22.93 18.32 -11.99
N GLU A 83 21.63 18.46 -12.29
CA GLU A 83 21.09 19.03 -13.53
C GLU A 83 21.54 18.32 -14.82
N LYS A 84 22.03 17.08 -14.70
CA LYS A 84 22.44 16.21 -15.81
C LYS A 84 21.27 15.30 -16.24
N HIS A 85 21.29 14.88 -17.51
CA HIS A 85 20.34 13.94 -18.09
C HIS A 85 20.73 12.48 -17.79
N PHE A 86 19.76 11.66 -17.40
CA PHE A 86 19.95 10.23 -17.13
C PHE A 86 18.88 9.38 -17.81
N CYS A 87 19.06 8.06 -17.86
CA CYS A 87 18.00 7.14 -18.27
C CYS A 87 17.06 6.83 -17.09
N LEU A 88 15.95 6.13 -17.35
CA LEU A 88 15.03 5.72 -16.29
C LEU A 88 15.70 4.79 -15.25
N GLY A 89 16.70 4.02 -15.65
CA GLY A 89 17.49 3.16 -14.76
C GLY A 89 18.43 3.92 -13.82
N HIS A 90 18.89 5.11 -14.22
CA HIS A 90 19.83 5.95 -13.46
C HIS A 90 19.19 7.26 -12.97
N ARG A 91 17.86 7.29 -12.84
CA ARG A 91 17.12 8.50 -12.45
C ARG A 91 17.37 8.93 -11.00
N HIS A 92 17.63 7.99 -10.08
CA HIS A 92 17.87 8.33 -8.68
C HIS A 92 19.31 8.70 -8.43
N GLN A 93 19.54 9.52 -7.41
CA GLN A 93 20.88 10.02 -7.06
C GLN A 93 21.89 8.90 -6.80
N SER A 94 21.45 7.81 -6.15
CA SER A 94 22.28 6.63 -5.85
C SER A 94 22.69 5.84 -7.09
N ASP A 95 21.86 5.85 -8.13
CA ASP A 95 22.06 5.04 -9.33
C ASP A 95 23.07 5.69 -10.29
N HIS A 96 23.19 7.03 -10.29
CA HIS A 96 24.15 7.76 -11.11
C HIS A 96 25.31 8.40 -10.33
N GLU A 97 25.54 7.95 -9.09
CA GLU A 97 26.58 8.48 -8.20
C GLU A 97 26.60 10.02 -8.18
N CYS A 98 25.44 10.64 -7.89
CA CYS A 98 25.29 12.09 -7.99
C CYS A 98 26.32 12.86 -7.17
N ASP A 99 26.96 13.86 -7.80
CA ASP A 99 27.95 14.76 -7.17
C ASP A 99 27.43 15.43 -5.87
N LYS A 100 26.11 15.62 -5.75
CA LYS A 100 25.46 16.23 -4.58
C LYS A 100 24.77 15.22 -3.65
N LEU A 101 25.08 13.92 -3.74
CA LEU A 101 24.63 12.95 -2.76
C LEU A 101 25.18 13.31 -1.37
N GLN A 102 24.29 13.72 -0.46
CA GLN A 102 24.63 13.67 0.95
C GLN A 102 24.62 12.21 1.37
N VAL A 103 25.82 11.61 1.47
CA VAL A 103 25.97 10.27 2.01
C VAL A 103 25.32 10.25 3.40
N PRO A 104 24.32 9.40 3.65
CA PRO A 104 23.74 9.29 4.97
C PRO A 104 24.85 8.94 5.95
N LYS A 105 25.09 9.81 6.96
CA LYS A 105 26.04 9.51 8.04
C LYS A 105 25.74 8.09 8.54
N PRO A 106 26.73 7.18 8.58
CA PRO A 106 26.48 5.80 8.98
C PRO A 106 25.97 5.79 10.41
N ARG A 107 24.66 5.55 10.56
CA ARG A 107 23.92 5.61 11.83
C ARG A 107 24.37 4.55 12.84
N MET A 108 25.30 3.65 12.48
CA MET A 108 25.53 2.38 13.18
C MET A 108 26.90 2.19 13.84
N VAL A 109 27.84 3.13 13.77
CA VAL A 109 29.17 2.91 14.41
C VAL A 109 29.04 2.84 15.94
N ALA A 110 28.23 3.71 16.55
CA ALA A 110 27.98 3.72 17.99
C ALA A 110 27.13 2.51 18.47
N THR A 111 26.29 1.95 17.60
CA THR A 111 25.40 0.82 17.95
C THR A 111 26.17 -0.49 18.04
N GLN A 112 27.22 -0.68 17.23
CA GLN A 112 27.99 -1.93 17.23
C GLN A 112 28.87 -2.08 18.48
N GLN A 113 29.44 -1.00 18.99
CA GLN A 113 30.23 -1.02 20.23
C GLN A 113 29.34 -1.35 21.44
N LEU A 114 28.19 -0.68 21.55
CA LEU A 114 27.22 -0.93 22.62
C LEU A 114 26.70 -2.38 22.62
N VAL A 115 26.49 -2.98 21.44
CA VAL A 115 26.05 -4.38 21.32
C VAL A 115 27.12 -5.36 21.82
N LYS A 116 28.41 -5.08 21.58
CA LYS A 116 29.51 -5.90 22.09
C LYS A 116 29.55 -5.84 23.63
N ASP A 117 29.49 -4.63 24.19
CA ASP A 117 29.49 -4.43 25.65
C ASP A 117 28.32 -5.15 26.36
N ILE A 118 27.13 -5.20 25.73
CA ILE A 118 25.96 -5.91 26.26
C ILE A 118 26.14 -7.44 26.22
N VAL A 119 26.78 -7.97 25.19
CA VAL A 119 27.02 -9.41 25.04
C VAL A 119 28.09 -9.87 26.04
N ASP A 120 29.16 -9.10 26.20
CA ASP A 120 30.22 -9.38 27.16
C ASP A 120 29.71 -9.29 28.61
N SER A 121 28.82 -8.33 28.91
CA SER A 121 28.18 -8.21 30.23
C SER A 121 27.26 -9.38 30.60
N LYS A 122 26.82 -10.20 29.64
CA LYS A 122 25.94 -11.36 29.88
C LYS A 122 26.69 -12.66 30.11
N LYS A 123 28.00 -12.71 29.88
CA LYS A 123 28.79 -13.95 29.99
C LYS A 123 29.16 -14.31 31.44
N SER A 124 29.01 -13.39 32.39
CA SER A 124 29.40 -13.58 33.78
C SER A 124 28.30 -13.21 34.78
N THR A 125 27.15 -13.88 34.77
CA THR A 125 26.31 -14.04 35.98
C THR A 125 25.18 -15.04 35.77
N SER A 126 25.38 -16.25 36.29
CA SER A 126 24.29 -17.12 36.68
C SER A 126 23.59 -16.52 37.91
N ASN A 127 22.31 -16.16 37.73
CA ASN A 127 21.31 -15.83 38.76
C ASN A 127 21.50 -14.49 39.52
N CYS A 128 20.74 -13.45 39.12
CA CYS A 128 20.52 -12.26 39.95
C CYS A 128 19.10 -11.71 39.79
N LYS A 129 18.43 -11.47 40.93
CA LYS A 129 17.08 -10.91 41.03
C LYS A 129 17.06 -9.52 40.38
N VAL A 130 16.36 -9.41 39.25
CA VAL A 130 16.22 -8.15 38.50
C VAL A 130 15.53 -7.10 39.37
N ARG A 131 16.27 -6.06 39.75
CA ARG A 131 15.70 -4.81 40.27
C ARG A 131 14.89 -4.15 39.16
N LYS A 132 13.57 -4.03 39.35
CA LYS A 132 12.67 -3.35 38.42
C LYS A 132 12.98 -1.85 38.47
N GLY A 133 13.74 -1.36 37.50
CA GLY A 133 13.81 0.08 37.21
C GLY A 133 12.41 0.61 36.89
N ALA A 134 12.11 1.83 37.35
CA ALA A 134 10.89 2.55 36.98
C ALA A 134 10.83 2.60 35.45
N LYS A 135 9.83 1.93 34.87
CA LYS A 135 9.68 1.84 33.42
C LYS A 135 9.05 3.14 32.94
N ASN A 136 9.73 3.86 32.07
CA ASN A 136 9.12 4.95 31.30
C ASN A 136 7.84 4.40 30.67
N ALA A 137 6.67 4.94 31.09
CA ALA A 137 5.35 4.41 30.74
C ALA A 137 5.16 4.32 29.21
N GLU A 138 5.72 5.29 28.49
CA GLU A 138 5.69 5.34 27.03
C GLU A 138 6.46 4.17 26.37
N THR A 139 7.61 3.79 26.94
CA THR A 139 8.38 2.64 26.46
C THR A 139 7.65 1.33 26.79
N ALA A 140 7.00 1.27 27.96
CA ALA A 140 6.18 0.11 28.35
C ALA A 140 4.97 -0.09 27.43
N ALA A 141 4.29 0.99 27.02
CA ALA A 141 3.15 0.95 26.10
C ALA A 141 3.55 0.45 24.69
N LYS A 142 4.66 0.94 24.14
CA LYS A 142 5.19 0.47 22.84
C LYS A 142 5.54 -1.03 22.88
N VAL A 143 6.18 -1.48 23.96
CA VAL A 143 6.50 -2.90 24.15
C VAL A 143 5.24 -3.76 24.30
N ALA A 144 4.20 -3.25 24.96
CA ALA A 144 2.92 -3.95 25.07
C ALA A 144 2.24 -4.12 23.69
N LEU A 145 2.24 -3.07 22.86
CA LEU A 145 1.71 -3.14 21.48
C LEU A 145 2.49 -4.13 20.61
N MET A 146 3.82 -4.16 20.72
CA MET A 146 4.63 -5.14 19.97
C MET A 146 4.30 -6.57 20.39
N LYS A 147 4.14 -6.84 21.69
CA LYS A 147 3.74 -8.16 22.20
C LYS A 147 2.34 -8.56 21.73
N LEU A 148 1.41 -7.60 21.72
CA LEU A 148 0.06 -7.83 21.21
C LEU A 148 0.10 -8.27 19.74
N LYS A 149 0.84 -7.54 18.90
CA LYS A 149 0.97 -7.84 17.46
C LYS A 149 1.68 -9.16 17.18
N LEU A 150 2.65 -9.54 18.02
CA LEU A 150 3.41 -10.78 17.85
C LEU A 150 2.57 -12.03 18.14
N HIS A 151 1.74 -11.98 19.17
CA HIS A 151 0.94 -13.12 19.61
C HIS A 151 -0.49 -13.14 19.05
N ALA A 152 -0.91 -12.09 18.35
CA ALA A 152 -2.28 -11.98 17.86
C ALA A 152 -2.60 -13.06 16.81
N ALA A 153 -3.67 -13.82 17.07
CA ALA A 153 -4.21 -14.80 16.14
C ALA A 153 -5.30 -14.17 15.24
N GLY A 154 -5.30 -14.51 13.96
CA GLY A 154 -6.26 -13.98 12.98
C GLY A 154 -5.97 -14.48 11.57
N ASP A 155 -6.73 -13.98 10.59
CA ASP A 155 -6.59 -14.41 9.20
C ASP A 155 -5.37 -13.73 8.53
N LYS A 156 -4.42 -14.54 8.05
CA LYS A 156 -3.19 -14.05 7.40
C LYS A 156 -3.46 -13.35 6.05
N SER A 157 -4.63 -13.57 5.44
CA SER A 157 -5.03 -12.96 4.15
C SER A 157 -5.20 -11.45 4.23
N LEU A 158 -5.48 -10.91 5.42
CA LEU A 158 -5.72 -9.48 5.61
C LEU A 158 -4.42 -8.67 5.51
N PRO A 159 -4.34 -7.59 4.73
CA PRO A 159 -3.16 -6.73 4.66
C PRO A 159 -2.94 -5.98 5.99
N GLN A 160 -1.67 -5.68 6.32
CA GLN A 160 -1.31 -5.05 7.61
C GLN A 160 -2.02 -3.71 7.87
N THR A 161 -2.36 -2.97 6.80
CA THR A 161 -3.06 -1.68 6.85
C THR A 161 -4.50 -1.80 7.38
N GLU A 162 -5.14 -2.94 7.17
CA GLU A 162 -6.53 -3.17 7.58
C GLU A 162 -6.64 -3.94 8.90
N ARG A 163 -5.52 -4.42 9.46
CA ARG A 163 -5.49 -5.19 10.71
C ARG A 163 -5.63 -4.28 11.93
N VAL A 164 -6.69 -4.50 12.70
CA VAL A 164 -6.90 -3.91 14.02
C VAL A 164 -6.69 -4.99 15.08
N TYR A 165 -5.86 -4.70 16.08
CA TYR A 165 -5.44 -5.66 17.10
C TYR A 165 -6.22 -5.40 18.40
N PHE A 166 -6.77 -6.45 19.00
CA PHE A 166 -7.49 -6.39 20.26
C PHE A 166 -7.01 -7.47 21.22
N GLN A 167 -7.07 -7.17 22.51
CA GLN A 167 -6.95 -8.18 23.56
C GLN A 167 -8.35 -8.65 23.94
N VAL A 168 -8.74 -9.83 23.45
CA VAL A 168 -10.08 -10.39 23.66
C VAL A 168 -10.10 -11.16 24.98
N PHE A 169 -11.00 -10.80 25.89
CA PHE A 169 -11.17 -11.47 27.18
C PHE A 169 -12.22 -12.57 27.08
N LEU A 170 -11.86 -13.77 27.55
CA LEU A 170 -12.70 -14.96 27.48
C LEU A 170 -13.57 -15.07 28.74
N PRO A 171 -14.78 -15.66 28.66
CA PRO A 171 -15.65 -15.82 29.81
C PRO A 171 -15.02 -16.71 30.90
N LYS A 172 -15.41 -16.47 32.16
CA LYS A 172 -14.95 -17.22 33.34
C LYS A 172 -15.30 -18.71 33.18
N GLY A 173 -14.30 -19.53 32.88
CA GLY A 173 -14.44 -20.97 32.61
C GLY A 173 -13.35 -21.55 31.69
N MET A 174 -12.60 -20.70 30.96
CA MET A 174 -11.50 -21.11 30.09
C MET A 174 -10.12 -20.98 30.75
N LYS A 175 -9.16 -21.79 30.29
CA LYS A 175 -7.77 -21.83 30.81
C LYS A 175 -7.01 -20.52 30.58
N GLU A 176 -7.35 -19.79 29.53
CA GLU A 176 -6.76 -18.48 29.21
C GLU A 176 -7.74 -17.36 29.51
N LYS A 177 -7.28 -16.33 30.23
CA LYS A 177 -8.10 -15.17 30.62
C LYS A 177 -8.27 -14.17 29.48
N SER A 178 -7.29 -14.09 28.59
CA SER A 178 -7.32 -13.19 27.44
C SER A 178 -6.46 -13.73 26.32
N LYS A 179 -6.95 -13.64 25.09
CA LYS A 179 -6.23 -14.02 23.88
C LYS A 179 -6.09 -12.80 22.96
N PRO A 180 -4.87 -12.46 22.51
CA PRO A 180 -4.68 -11.40 21.52
C PRO A 180 -5.19 -11.88 20.15
N MET A 181 -5.98 -11.05 19.48
CA MET A 181 -6.59 -11.36 18.19
C MET A 181 -6.53 -10.14 17.27
N PHE A 182 -6.54 -10.36 15.96
CA PHE A 182 -6.62 -9.26 14.99
C PHE A 182 -7.76 -9.46 13.99
N PHE A 183 -8.38 -8.34 13.59
CA PHE A 183 -9.57 -8.30 12.74
C PHE A 183 -9.42 -7.25 11.64
N CYS A 184 -10.27 -7.33 10.62
CA CYS A 184 -10.34 -6.31 9.57
C CYS A 184 -11.11 -5.08 10.08
N LYS A 185 -10.60 -3.87 9.82
CA LYS A 185 -11.25 -2.59 10.14
C LYS A 185 -12.66 -2.45 9.52
N LYS A 186 -12.94 -3.16 8.42
CA LYS A 186 -14.22 -3.09 7.68
C LYS A 186 -15.29 -4.05 8.22
N TRP A 187 -14.96 -4.93 9.18
CA TRP A 187 -15.91 -5.91 9.67
C TRP A 187 -16.91 -5.31 10.65
N SER A 188 -18.16 -5.76 10.58
CA SER A 188 -19.17 -5.45 11.58
C SER A 188 -18.84 -6.12 12.91
N ILE A 189 -19.28 -5.53 14.02
CA ILE A 189 -19.05 -6.06 15.37
C ILE A 189 -19.56 -7.51 15.48
N GLY A 190 -20.70 -7.83 14.87
CA GLY A 190 -21.22 -9.21 14.82
C GLY A 190 -20.22 -10.18 14.20
N LYS A 191 -19.72 -9.87 13.00
CA LYS A 191 -18.72 -10.69 12.30
C LYS A 191 -17.43 -10.84 13.10
N VAL A 192 -17.01 -9.78 13.80
CA VAL A 192 -15.84 -9.81 14.70
C VAL A 192 -16.07 -10.76 15.87
N VAL A 193 -17.24 -10.72 16.50
CA VAL A 193 -17.60 -11.62 17.61
C VAL A 193 -17.71 -13.08 17.14
N ASP A 194 -18.36 -13.33 16.00
CA ASP A 194 -18.48 -14.66 15.41
C ASP A 194 -17.12 -15.27 15.09
N TYR A 195 -16.22 -14.45 14.51
CA TYR A 195 -14.87 -14.87 14.19
C TYR A 195 -14.02 -15.09 15.45
N ALA A 196 -14.13 -14.21 16.45
CA ALA A 196 -13.46 -14.37 17.74
C ALA A 196 -13.93 -15.65 18.46
N ALA A 197 -15.24 -15.95 18.43
CA ALA A 197 -15.80 -17.18 18.97
C ALA A 197 -15.28 -18.42 18.25
N SER A 198 -15.20 -18.38 16.92
CA SER A 198 -14.63 -19.45 16.09
C SER A 198 -13.16 -19.71 16.45
N LEU A 199 -12.35 -18.65 16.59
CA LEU A 199 -10.94 -18.75 16.96
C LEU A 199 -10.70 -19.13 18.43
N ALA A 200 -11.70 -18.96 19.29
CA ALA A 200 -11.68 -19.34 20.69
C ALA A 200 -12.34 -20.71 20.95
N ASN A 201 -12.83 -21.39 19.91
CA ASN A 201 -13.66 -22.60 20.02
C ASN A 201 -14.84 -22.43 21.00
N LEU A 202 -15.45 -21.24 21.01
CA LEU A 202 -16.62 -20.93 21.82
C LEU A 202 -17.89 -20.98 20.97
N THR A 203 -18.94 -21.59 21.50
CA THR A 203 -20.26 -21.55 20.86
C THR A 203 -20.85 -20.15 21.03
N ASN A 204 -20.98 -19.41 19.93
CA ASN A 204 -21.65 -18.11 19.96
C ASN A 204 -23.17 -18.29 20.07
N ASN A 205 -23.73 -18.02 21.25
CA ASN A 205 -25.17 -18.03 21.51
C ASN A 205 -25.73 -16.60 21.70
N ASN A 206 -25.12 -15.57 21.09
CA ASN A 206 -25.51 -14.17 21.26
C ASN A 206 -26.92 -13.84 20.70
N ASN A 207 -27.58 -14.81 20.06
CA ASN A 207 -28.99 -14.74 19.64
C ASN A 207 -29.98 -15.26 20.72
N LYS A 208 -29.50 -15.75 21.87
CA LYS A 208 -30.33 -16.21 22.98
C LYS A 208 -30.21 -15.21 24.14
N ALA A 209 -31.30 -14.52 24.47
CA ALA A 209 -31.34 -13.46 25.49
C ALA A 209 -30.90 -13.89 26.92
N ALA A 210 -30.79 -15.19 27.19
CA ALA A 210 -30.41 -15.75 28.50
C ALA A 210 -28.97 -16.30 28.57
N ALA A 211 -28.17 -16.20 27.51
CA ALA A 211 -26.80 -16.72 27.48
C ALA A 211 -25.76 -15.66 27.88
N LYS A 212 -24.63 -16.09 28.48
CA LYS A 212 -23.50 -15.20 28.79
C LYS A 212 -22.90 -14.66 27.48
N CYS A 213 -23.13 -13.38 27.19
CA CYS A 213 -22.61 -12.72 25.99
C CYS A 213 -21.09 -12.51 26.05
N MET A 214 -20.44 -12.63 24.89
CA MET A 214 -19.05 -12.20 24.72
C MET A 214 -19.03 -10.68 24.58
N VAL A 215 -18.25 -9.99 25.42
CA VAL A 215 -18.11 -8.53 25.37
C VAL A 215 -16.71 -8.20 24.88
N LEU A 216 -16.62 -7.56 23.72
CA LEU A 216 -15.38 -6.99 23.21
C LEU A 216 -15.18 -5.62 23.86
N TRP A 217 -14.17 -5.50 24.73
CA TRP A 217 -13.74 -4.22 25.28
C TRP A 217 -12.67 -3.60 24.39
N TYR A 218 -12.87 -2.34 24.01
CA TYR A 218 -11.84 -1.53 23.37
C TYR A 218 -11.06 -0.79 24.46
N ASN A 219 -9.80 -1.16 24.67
CA ASN A 219 -8.90 -0.34 25.49
C ASN A 219 -8.38 0.82 24.62
N LEU A 220 -9.07 1.95 24.67
CA LEU A 220 -8.45 3.25 24.40
C LEU A 220 -7.58 3.61 25.60
N THR A 221 -6.28 3.48 25.44
CA THR A 221 -5.30 4.27 26.20
C THR A 221 -4.49 5.07 25.21
#